data_AF-A0A8W8NVE8-F1
#
_entry.id   AF-A0A8W8NVE8-F1
#
_cell.length_a   1.000
_cell.length_b   1.000
_cell.length_c   1.000
_cell.angle_alpha   90.00
_cell.angle_beta   90.00
_cell.angle_gamma   90.00
#
_symmetry.space_group_name_H-M   'P 1'
#
loop_
_entity.id
_entity.type
_entity.pdbx_description
1 polymer ?
#
loop_
_entity_poly.entity_id
_entity_poly.type
_entity_poly.pdbx_seq_one_letter_code
_entity_poly.pdbx_strand_id
1 'polypeptide(L)'
;MISAACPPGFFGLDCINRCDSYCSGNESCDPVLGICTEGCKRGWNGLICGLDRLNRQSNADNMPIVIGVVVSVLIIVGGSIIHVILWRRKISTTLQVPSDGPSETSQQYTELAIINKPSNYDEIHSYSNHSNL
;
A
#
# COMPACT_ATOMS: atom_id res chain seq x y z
N MET A 1 29.92 -0.24 -51.26
CA MET A 1 29.28 1.09 -51.10
C MET A 1 27.78 0.84 -51.04
N ILE A 2 27.12 1.13 -49.92
CA ILE A 2 25.67 0.98 -49.78
C ILE A 2 25.07 2.36 -50.02
N SER A 3 24.83 2.69 -51.29
CA SER A 3 24.08 3.88 -51.70
C SER A 3 22.81 3.45 -52.44
N ALA A 4 22.13 2.41 -51.94
CA ALA A 4 20.80 2.09 -52.42
C ALA A 4 19.88 3.22 -51.96
N ALA A 5 19.67 4.20 -52.84
CA ALA A 5 18.73 5.27 -52.60
C ALA A 5 17.35 4.62 -52.42
N CYS A 6 16.87 4.55 -51.19
CA CYS A 6 15.51 4.12 -50.95
C CYS A 6 14.54 5.14 -51.55
N PRO A 7 13.35 4.69 -52.00
CA PRO A 7 12.28 5.62 -52.35
C PRO A 7 12.03 6.59 -51.19
N PRO A 8 11.65 7.86 -51.46
CA PRO A 8 11.31 8.81 -50.41
C PRO A 8 10.32 8.21 -49.42
N GLY A 9 10.60 8.38 -48.12
CA GLY A 9 9.78 7.79 -47.06
C GLY A 9 10.16 6.37 -46.65
N PHE A 10 11.26 5.79 -47.18
CA PHE A 10 11.73 4.46 -46.80
C PHE A 10 13.23 4.42 -46.46
N PHE A 11 13.64 3.44 -45.65
CA PHE A 11 15.03 3.23 -45.24
C PHE A 11 15.34 1.76 -44.89
N GLY A 12 16.61 1.45 -44.72
CA GLY A 12 17.11 0.14 -44.29
C GLY A 12 17.37 -0.83 -45.44
N LEU A 13 17.69 -2.09 -45.10
CA LEU A 13 17.91 -3.13 -46.10
C LEU A 13 16.65 -3.34 -46.93
N ASP A 14 16.78 -3.33 -48.25
CA ASP A 14 15.68 -3.47 -49.21
C ASP A 14 14.54 -2.44 -49.04
N CYS A 15 14.79 -1.34 -48.34
CA CYS A 15 13.82 -0.26 -48.12
C CYS A 15 12.50 -0.74 -47.48
N ILE A 16 12.58 -1.74 -46.60
CA ILE A 16 11.40 -2.33 -45.94
C ILE A 16 10.82 -1.42 -44.84
N ASN A 17 11.64 -0.53 -44.27
CA ASN A 17 11.21 0.34 -43.18
C ASN A 17 10.72 1.67 -43.74
N ARG A 18 9.65 2.22 -43.15
CA ARG A 18 9.14 3.55 -43.48
C ARG A 18 9.69 4.60 -42.53
N CYS A 19 10.03 5.76 -43.07
CA CYS A 19 10.35 6.94 -42.29
C CYS A 19 9.18 7.30 -41.36
N ASP A 20 9.50 7.88 -40.21
CA ASP A 20 8.47 8.32 -39.28
C ASP A 20 7.70 9.51 -39.89
N SER A 21 6.37 9.47 -39.80
CA SER A 21 5.47 10.55 -40.24
C SER A 21 5.73 11.88 -39.53
N TYR A 22 6.47 11.88 -38.43
CA TYR A 22 6.82 13.05 -37.63
C TYR A 22 8.13 13.71 -38.05
N CYS A 23 8.82 13.24 -39.10
CA CYS A 23 9.89 14.03 -39.73
C CYS A 23 9.33 15.34 -40.32
N SER A 24 10.01 16.46 -40.11
CA SER A 24 9.56 17.79 -40.56
C SER A 24 9.70 18.04 -42.07
N GLY A 25 10.64 17.39 -42.75
CA GLY A 25 10.86 17.57 -44.19
C GLY A 25 10.29 16.42 -44.99
N ASN A 26 9.25 16.67 -45.80
CA ASN A 26 8.63 15.74 -46.77
C ASN A 26 8.77 14.26 -46.41
N GLU A 27 8.49 13.88 -45.15
CA GLU A 27 8.62 12.50 -44.65
C GLU A 27 9.93 11.79 -45.05
N SER A 28 10.99 12.55 -45.32
CA SER A 28 12.28 12.07 -45.81
C SER A 28 13.22 11.88 -44.64
N CYS A 29 13.83 10.70 -44.59
CA CYS A 29 14.79 10.30 -43.58
C CYS A 29 16.01 9.67 -44.24
N ASP A 30 17.10 9.54 -43.49
CA ASP A 30 18.33 8.91 -43.96
C ASP A 30 18.02 7.48 -44.48
N PRO A 31 18.40 7.13 -45.72
CA PRO A 31 18.01 5.87 -46.34
C PRO A 31 18.65 4.64 -45.68
N VAL A 32 19.68 4.81 -44.84
CA VAL A 32 20.34 3.73 -44.12
C VAL A 32 19.84 3.64 -42.68
N LEU A 33 19.82 4.78 -41.97
CA LEU A 33 19.58 4.86 -40.53
C LEU A 33 18.15 5.25 -40.16
N GLY A 34 17.37 5.79 -41.09
CA GLY A 34 16.00 6.26 -40.83
C GLY A 34 15.92 7.57 -40.06
N ILE A 35 17.03 8.31 -39.96
CA ILE A 35 17.14 9.55 -39.17
C ILE A 35 16.51 10.72 -39.92
N CYS A 36 15.64 11.49 -39.27
CA CYS A 36 15.05 12.69 -39.86
C CYS A 36 16.12 13.80 -39.97
N THR A 37 16.58 14.11 -41.18
CA THR A 37 17.65 15.12 -41.41
C THR A 37 17.19 16.55 -41.17
N GLU A 38 15.90 16.82 -41.42
CA GLU A 38 15.25 18.12 -41.21
C GLU A 38 14.68 18.28 -39.78
N GLY A 39 15.01 17.35 -38.89
CA GLY A 39 14.49 17.29 -37.54
C GLY A 39 13.00 16.91 -37.48
N CYS A 40 12.41 17.13 -36.31
CA CYS A 40 11.08 16.64 -35.95
C CYS A 40 10.01 17.71 -35.99
N LYS A 41 8.78 17.29 -36.27
CA LYS A 41 7.58 18.12 -36.11
C LYS A 41 7.45 18.56 -34.65
N ARG A 42 6.79 19.71 -34.43
CA ARG A 42 6.60 20.26 -33.09
C ARG A 42 5.94 19.22 -32.15
N GLY A 43 6.55 18.99 -31.00
CA GLY A 43 6.09 17.99 -30.02
C GLY A 43 6.71 16.61 -30.18
N TRP A 44 7.56 16.41 -31.18
CA TRP A 44 8.32 15.17 -31.39
C TRP A 44 9.81 15.43 -31.19
N ASN A 45 10.53 14.41 -30.71
CA ASN A 45 11.94 14.50 -30.39
C ASN A 45 12.68 13.17 -30.71
N GLY A 46 14.00 13.24 -30.65
CA GLY A 46 14.92 12.13 -30.97
C GLY A 46 15.25 12.02 -32.46
N LEU A 47 16.20 11.14 -32.80
CA LEU A 47 16.77 11.06 -34.15
C LEU A 47 15.77 10.60 -35.22
N ILE A 48 14.82 9.75 -34.85
CA ILE A 48 13.77 9.24 -35.75
C ILE A 48 12.39 9.83 -35.44
N CYS A 49 12.33 10.88 -34.61
CA CYS A 49 11.08 11.55 -34.21
C CYS A 49 10.00 10.66 -33.57
N GLY A 50 10.33 9.45 -33.12
CA GLY A 50 9.43 8.54 -32.39
C GLY A 50 9.80 8.34 -30.90
N LEU A 51 10.89 8.97 -30.44
CA LEU A 51 11.47 8.70 -29.10
C LEU A 51 10.72 9.35 -27.93
N ASP A 52 9.62 10.06 -28.18
CA ASP A 52 8.73 10.51 -27.11
C ASP A 52 7.81 9.39 -26.57
N ARG A 53 7.81 8.21 -27.21
CA ARG A 53 7.08 7.01 -26.73
C ARG A 53 7.92 6.12 -25.83
N LEU A 54 9.25 6.06 -26.02
CA LEU A 54 10.13 5.19 -25.22
C LEU A 54 10.64 5.85 -23.93
N ASN A 55 10.44 7.16 -23.77
CA ASN A 55 10.70 7.86 -22.52
C ASN A 55 9.44 8.36 -21.79
N ARG A 56 8.25 7.94 -22.24
CA ARG A 56 7.00 8.11 -21.47
C ARG A 56 6.48 6.79 -20.90
N GLN A 57 7.38 5.84 -20.64
CA GLN A 57 7.21 4.74 -19.67
C GLN A 57 8.55 3.99 -19.48
N SER A 58 9.56 4.62 -18.90
CA SER A 58 10.70 3.88 -18.30
C SER A 58 10.52 3.89 -16.78
N ASN A 59 9.87 2.84 -16.27
CA ASN A 59 9.80 2.43 -14.85
C ASN A 59 9.21 3.45 -13.85
N ALA A 60 7.90 3.70 -13.92
CA ALA A 60 7.13 4.09 -12.73
C ALA A 60 6.48 2.87 -12.04
N ASP A 61 6.87 1.65 -12.42
CA ASP A 61 6.18 0.43 -12.02
C ASP A 61 7.08 -0.41 -11.10
N ASN A 62 7.49 0.18 -9.96
CA ASN A 62 8.10 -0.44 -8.76
C ASN A 62 8.25 0.65 -7.67
N MET A 63 7.75 0.60 -6.44
CA MET A 63 7.17 -0.49 -5.66
C MET A 63 6.49 0.11 -4.40
N PRO A 64 5.15 0.23 -4.34
CA PRO A 64 4.48 0.59 -3.09
C PRO A 64 4.58 -0.53 -2.01
N ILE A 65 4.88 -1.76 -2.41
CA ILE A 65 4.96 -2.93 -1.53
C ILE A 65 6.17 -2.84 -0.58
N VAL A 66 7.32 -2.39 -1.07
CA VAL A 66 8.56 -2.30 -0.27
C VAL A 66 8.38 -1.31 0.89
N ILE A 67 7.76 -0.16 0.64
CA ILE A 67 7.49 0.85 1.67
C ILE A 67 6.47 0.31 2.70
N GLY A 68 5.43 -0.38 2.24
CA GLY A 68 4.44 -1.00 3.13
C GLY A 68 5.06 -2.01 4.09
N VAL A 69 5.95 -2.88 3.60
CA VAL A 69 6.65 -3.87 4.44
C VAL A 69 7.54 -3.17 5.46
N VAL A 70 8.36 -2.20 5.05
CA VAL A 70 9.25 -1.47 5.97
C VAL A 70 8.47 -0.75 7.06
N VAL A 71 7.39 -0.03 6.72
CA VAL A 71 6.56 0.68 7.70
C VAL A 71 5.86 -0.30 8.65
N SER A 72 5.37 -1.44 8.15
CA SER A 72 4.74 -2.47 8.99
C SER A 72 5.70 -3.05 10.02
N VAL A 73 6.95 -3.33 9.61
CA VAL A 73 7.98 -3.86 10.50
C VAL A 73 8.35 -2.83 11.58
N LEU A 74 8.47 -1.54 11.23
CA LEU A 74 8.79 -0.49 12.20
C LEU A 74 7.68 -0.32 13.25
N ILE A 75 6.40 -0.41 12.86
CA ILE A 75 5.27 -0.30 13.79
C ILE A 75 5.21 -1.51 14.72
N ILE A 76 5.42 -2.72 14.21
CA ILE A 76 5.41 -3.96 15.03
C ILE A 76 6.58 -3.94 16.02
N VAL A 77 7.79 -3.62 15.55
CA VAL A 77 8.98 -3.56 16.40
C VAL A 77 8.84 -2.44 17.43
N GLY A 78 8.49 -1.22 17.02
CA GLY A 78 8.27 -0.10 17.93
C GLY A 78 7.15 -0.36 18.94
N GLY A 79 6.01 -0.88 18.47
CA GLY A 79 4.88 -1.27 19.31
C GLY A 79 5.26 -2.34 20.32
N SER A 80 5.97 -3.40 19.91
CA SER A 80 6.44 -4.46 20.80
C SER A 80 7.43 -3.94 21.86
N ILE A 81 8.37 -3.06 21.48
CA ILE A 81 9.33 -2.45 22.40
C ILE A 81 8.60 -1.57 23.43
N ILE A 82 7.68 -0.72 22.99
CA ILE A 82 6.86 0.14 23.87
C ILE A 82 6.01 -0.74 24.80
N HIS A 83 5.38 -1.80 24.27
CA HIS A 83 4.57 -2.71 25.06
C HIS A 83 5.40 -3.43 26.13
N VAL A 84 6.60 -3.90 25.78
CA VAL A 84 7.55 -4.51 26.74
C VAL A 84 8.02 -3.50 27.78
N ILE A 85 8.30 -2.25 27.41
CA ILE A 85 8.70 -1.19 28.36
C ILE A 85 7.54 -0.87 29.32
N LEU A 86 6.33 -0.70 28.82
CA LEU A 86 5.14 -0.47 29.64
C LEU A 86 4.83 -1.67 30.53
N TRP A 87 5.03 -2.90 30.03
CA TRP A 87 4.84 -4.12 30.80
C TRP A 87 5.90 -4.27 31.91
N ARG A 88 7.17 -3.98 31.61
CA ARG A 88 8.25 -3.92 32.60
C ARG A 88 7.98 -2.86 33.66
N ARG A 89 7.47 -1.69 33.28
CA ARG A 89 7.07 -0.63 34.23
C ARG A 89 5.88 -1.03 35.10
N LYS A 90 4.90 -1.77 34.57
CA LYS A 90 3.74 -2.26 35.34
C LYS A 90 4.11 -3.37 36.32
N ILE A 91 5.04 -4.26 35.93
CA ILE A 91 5.55 -5.34 36.80
C ILE A 91 6.30 -4.79 38.02
N SER A 92 7.01 -3.67 37.89
CA SER A 92 7.72 -3.04 39.04
C SER A 92 6.78 -2.44 40.10
N THR A 93 5.48 -2.26 39.81
CA THR A 93 4.51 -1.67 40.75
C THR A 93 3.70 -2.73 41.52
N THR A 94 3.97 -4.03 41.35
CA THR A 94 3.23 -5.10 42.05
C THR A 94 4.17 -6.15 42.66
N LEU A 95 4.96 -5.73 43.65
CA LEU A 95 5.73 -6.60 44.56
C LEU A 95 5.16 -6.59 46.00
N GLN A 96 3.84 -6.62 46.16
CA GLN A 96 3.23 -7.06 47.42
C GLN A 96 1.95 -7.84 47.12
N VAL A 97 2.03 -9.18 47.08
CA VAL A 97 1.32 -10.12 47.97
C VAL A 97 2.01 -11.50 47.87
N PRO A 98 2.70 -11.99 48.91
CA PRO A 98 2.98 -13.41 49.13
C PRO A 98 1.82 -14.07 49.90
N SER A 99 1.41 -15.27 49.49
CA SER A 99 0.35 -16.08 50.10
C SER A 99 0.92 -17.04 51.16
N ASP A 100 0.48 -16.94 52.42
CA ASP A 100 0.19 -18.02 53.41
C ASP A 100 0.09 -17.43 54.85
N GLY A 101 -0.96 -17.78 55.62
CA GLY A 101 -1.33 -17.21 56.97
C GLY A 101 -0.41 -17.60 58.15
N PRO A 102 -0.63 -17.22 59.45
CA PRO A 102 -1.92 -17.06 60.18
C PRO A 102 -2.06 -15.88 61.22
N SER A 103 -3.29 -15.67 61.75
CA SER A 103 -3.72 -15.12 63.07
C SER A 103 -3.66 -13.61 63.46
N GLU A 104 -4.84 -13.08 63.86
CA GLU A 104 -5.20 -12.02 64.85
C GLU A 104 -4.82 -10.52 64.59
N THR A 105 -5.73 -9.52 64.61
CA THR A 105 -6.50 -9.04 65.79
C THR A 105 -7.57 -7.98 65.40
N SER A 106 -8.79 -8.14 65.93
CA SER A 106 -9.88 -7.17 66.27
C SER A 106 -10.03 -5.74 65.66
N GLN A 107 -11.24 -5.52 65.12
CA GLN A 107 -12.20 -4.44 65.43
C GLN A 107 -12.13 -3.07 64.74
N GLN A 108 -13.12 -2.78 63.86
CA GLN A 108 -14.05 -1.65 64.03
C GLN A 108 -15.34 -1.84 63.18
N TYR A 109 -16.47 -2.06 63.85
CA TYR A 109 -17.86 -1.98 63.35
C TYR A 109 -18.30 -0.50 63.31
N THR A 110 -19.23 -0.04 62.46
CA THR A 110 -20.72 0.05 62.58
C THR A 110 -21.23 0.53 61.19
N GLU A 111 -22.43 0.30 60.66
CA GLU A 111 -23.78 0.26 61.23
C GLU A 111 -24.78 -0.45 60.29
N LEU A 112 -25.92 -0.75 60.88
CA LEU A 112 -27.00 -1.67 60.53
C LEU A 112 -27.91 -1.18 59.39
N ALA A 113 -28.26 -2.10 58.48
CA ALA A 113 -29.61 -2.21 57.96
C ALA A 113 -29.93 -3.70 57.75
N ILE A 114 -30.58 -4.30 58.74
CA ILE A 114 -31.17 -5.64 58.62
C ILE A 114 -32.61 -5.45 58.10
N ILE A 115 -33.08 -6.48 57.38
CA ILE A 115 -34.48 -6.89 57.17
C ILE A 115 -35.16 -6.30 55.92
N ASN A 116 -34.96 -6.98 54.78
CA ASN A 116 -36.06 -7.69 54.12
C ASN A 116 -35.51 -8.76 53.14
N LYS A 117 -35.58 -10.01 53.56
CA LYS A 117 -35.75 -11.23 52.72
C LYS A 117 -37.28 -11.48 52.62
N PRO A 118 -37.88 -12.36 51.78
CA PRO A 118 -37.53 -13.06 50.51
C PRO A 118 -38.54 -12.68 49.38
N SER A 119 -38.51 -13.23 48.16
CA SER A 119 -39.34 -14.37 47.68
C SER A 119 -39.33 -14.27 46.13
N ASN A 120 -38.93 -15.27 45.35
CA ASN A 120 -39.75 -16.38 44.83
C ASN A 120 -40.65 -16.02 43.61
N TYR A 121 -40.36 -16.71 42.50
CA TYR A 121 -41.17 -17.15 41.33
C TYR A 121 -41.78 -16.16 40.31
N ASP A 122 -41.48 -16.50 39.04
CA ASP A 122 -42.30 -16.60 37.81
C ASP A 122 -43.49 -15.64 37.58
N GLU A 123 -43.58 -15.03 36.38
CA GLU A 123 -44.68 -15.29 35.42
C GLU A 123 -44.42 -14.70 34.02
N ILE A 124 -44.37 -15.61 33.05
CA ILE A 124 -44.94 -15.63 31.70
C ILE A 124 -45.51 -14.30 31.15
N HIS A 125 -45.07 -13.90 29.95
CA HIS A 125 -45.97 -13.40 28.90
C HIS A 125 -45.51 -13.86 27.51
N SER A 126 -46.22 -14.85 26.96
CA SER A 126 -46.28 -15.18 25.54
C SER A 126 -46.95 -14.03 24.78
N TYR A 127 -46.58 -13.73 23.52
CA TYR A 127 -47.51 -13.46 22.40
C TYR A 127 -46.78 -13.60 21.04
N SER A 128 -47.01 -14.76 20.43
CA SER A 128 -47.34 -15.06 19.02
C SER A 128 -46.97 -14.14 17.83
N ASN A 129 -46.38 -14.79 16.83
CA ASN A 129 -46.64 -14.80 15.37
C ASN A 129 -46.51 -13.51 14.52
N HIS A 130 -45.72 -13.56 13.44
CA HIS A 130 -46.18 -14.14 12.16
C HIS A 130 -45.03 -14.25 11.13
N SER A 131 -45.11 -15.34 10.38
CA SER A 131 -44.29 -15.82 9.26
C SER A 131 -44.35 -14.94 8.00
N ASN A 132 -43.20 -14.73 7.34
CA ASN A 132 -43.13 -14.33 5.92
C ASN A 132 -42.41 -15.43 5.13
N LEU A 133 -43.16 -15.99 4.18
CA LEU A 133 -42.71 -16.80 3.04
C LEU A 133 -42.93 -15.92 1.80
#